data_AF-A0A1M4TVZ6-F1
#
_entry.id   AF-A0A1M4TVZ6-F1
#
_cell.length_a   1.000
_cell.length_b   1.000
_cell.length_c   1.000
_cell.angle_alpha   90.00
_cell.angle_beta   90.00
_cell.angle_gamma   90.00
#
_symmetry.space_group_name_H-M   'P 1'
#
loop_
_entity.id
_entity.type
_entity.pdbx_description
1 polymer ?
#
loop_
_entity_poly.entity_id
_entity_poly.type
_entity_poly.pdbx_seq_one_letter_code
_entity_poly.pdbx_strand_id
1 'polypeptide(L)'
;MILFIIGILSGIIGGMGIGGGTILIPALSIFSRVDQHIAQSVNLLVFIPMATAALITHYKNNNLIFKIIISLIPGGIMGSILGAYIAIWLSSMILKRMFAVFLILMGIYEILYKKSGKKHW
;
A
#
# COMPACT_ATOMS: atom_id res chain seq x y z
N MET A 1 15.82 -17.55 -1.93
CA MET A 1 16.17 -16.74 -3.11
C MET A 1 14.99 -15.93 -3.65
N ILE A 2 13.83 -16.56 -3.93
CA ILE A 2 12.65 -15.85 -4.48
C ILE A 2 12.14 -14.70 -3.59
N LEU A 3 12.06 -14.91 -2.27
CA LEU A 3 11.58 -13.92 -1.31
C LEU A 3 12.46 -12.66 -1.25
N PHE A 4 13.78 -12.84 -1.41
CA PHE A 4 14.74 -11.75 -1.39
C PHE A 4 14.56 -10.84 -2.63
N ILE A 5 14.35 -11.46 -3.79
CA ILE A 5 14.08 -10.76 -5.06
C ILE A 5 12.75 -10.00 -4.96
N ILE A 6 11.70 -10.65 -4.44
CA ILE A 6 10.39 -10.02 -4.22
C ILE A 6 10.51 -8.82 -3.28
N GLY A 7 11.25 -8.96 -2.18
CA GLY A 7 11.48 -7.88 -1.22
C GLY A 7 12.21 -6.69 -1.84
N ILE A 8 13.28 -6.92 -2.60
CA ILE A 8 14.03 -5.85 -3.28
C ILE A 8 13.16 -5.15 -4.32
N LEU A 9 12.53 -5.89 -5.23
CA LEU A 9 11.70 -5.31 -6.29
C LEU A 9 10.52 -4.53 -5.70
N SER A 10 9.85 -5.11 -4.72
CA SER A 10 8.74 -4.44 -4.06
C SER A 10 9.17 -3.21 -3.26
N GLY A 11 10.37 -3.23 -2.66
CA GLY A 11 10.91 -2.08 -1.95
C GLY A 11 11.22 -0.92 -2.89
N ILE A 12 11.88 -1.20 -4.03
CA ILE A 12 12.18 -0.19 -5.06
C ILE A 12 10.89 0.41 -5.60
N ILE A 13 9.94 -0.43 -6.04
CA ILE A 13 8.70 0.06 -6.65
C ILE A 13 7.82 0.76 -5.61
N GLY A 14 7.75 0.25 -4.38
CA GLY A 14 7.03 0.90 -3.30
C GLY A 14 7.61 2.27 -2.95
N GLY A 15 8.94 2.40 -2.99
CA GLY A 15 9.66 3.65 -2.78
C GLY A 15 9.43 4.71 -3.85
N MET A 16 8.93 4.33 -5.05
CA MET A 16 8.51 5.28 -6.09
C MET A 16 7.17 5.98 -5.79
N GLY A 17 6.60 5.75 -4.59
CA GLY A 17 5.37 6.40 -4.15
C GLY A 17 4.09 5.62 -4.43
N ILE A 18 4.19 4.43 -5.02
CA ILE A 18 3.04 3.56 -5.32
C ILE A 18 2.52 2.84 -4.06
N GLY A 19 3.35 2.75 -3.01
CA GLY A 19 3.08 1.94 -1.83
C GLY A 19 3.33 0.46 -2.13
N GLY A 20 4.30 -0.16 -1.45
CA GLY A 20 4.81 -1.48 -1.81
C GLY A 20 3.77 -2.62 -1.83
N GLY A 21 2.65 -2.47 -1.13
CA GLY A 21 1.66 -3.54 -0.95
C GLY A 21 0.97 -4.02 -2.22
N THR A 22 0.74 -3.14 -3.19
CA THR A 22 0.08 -3.48 -4.46
C THR A 22 0.85 -4.58 -5.22
N ILE A 23 2.17 -4.64 -5.04
CA ILE A 23 3.05 -5.63 -5.68
C ILE A 23 3.49 -6.71 -4.70
N LEU A 24 3.83 -6.34 -3.46
CA LEU A 24 4.30 -7.28 -2.45
C LEU A 24 3.26 -8.37 -2.15
N ILE A 25 1.99 -7.97 -1.99
CA ILE A 25 0.92 -8.88 -1.54
C ILE A 25 0.63 -9.94 -2.62
N PRO A 26 0.41 -9.58 -3.92
CA PRO A 26 0.27 -10.59 -4.96
C PRO A 26 1.53 -11.43 -5.16
N ALA A 27 2.72 -10.82 -5.07
CA ALA A 27 3.97 -11.55 -5.25
C ALA A 27 4.15 -12.64 -4.18
N LEU A 28 3.88 -12.32 -2.91
CA LEU A 28 3.90 -13.29 -1.82
C LEU A 28 2.81 -14.36 -1.99
N SER A 29 1.58 -13.97 -2.32
CA SER A 29 0.47 -14.92 -2.46
C SER A 29 0.64 -15.88 -3.64
N ILE A 30 1.17 -15.41 -4.78
CA ILE A 30 1.30 -16.22 -6.00
C ILE A 30 2.60 -17.04 -5.99
N PHE A 31 3.75 -16.40 -5.73
CA PHE A 31 5.06 -17.07 -5.84
C PHE A 31 5.44 -17.84 -4.58
N SER A 32 4.98 -17.41 -3.41
CA SER A 32 5.32 -18.07 -2.13
C SER A 32 4.13 -18.79 -1.49
N ARG A 33 2.93 -18.72 -2.11
CA ARG A 33 1.70 -19.40 -1.65
C ARG A 33 1.37 -19.18 -0.18
N VAL A 34 1.81 -18.05 0.38
CA VAL A 34 1.51 -17.69 1.77
C VAL A 34 0.08 -17.20 1.89
N ASP A 35 -0.50 -17.46 3.06
CA ASP A 35 -1.82 -16.97 3.43
C ASP A 35 -1.93 -15.45 3.33
N GLN A 36 -3.12 -14.99 2.98
CA GLN A 36 -3.38 -13.57 2.78
C GLN A 36 -3.11 -12.76 4.05
N HIS A 37 -3.44 -13.28 5.23
CA HIS A 37 -3.14 -12.59 6.50
C HIS A 37 -1.63 -12.41 6.70
N ILE A 38 -0.82 -13.43 6.40
CA ILE A 38 0.64 -13.35 6.52
C ILE A 38 1.19 -12.33 5.52
N ALA A 39 0.75 -12.39 4.27
CA ALA A 39 1.19 -11.44 3.24
C ALA A 39 0.87 -9.98 3.62
N GLN A 40 -0.31 -9.73 4.19
CA GLN A 40 -0.71 -8.40 4.67
C GLN A 40 0.13 -7.93 5.87
N SER A 41 0.39 -8.82 6.83
CA SER A 41 1.23 -8.51 8.00
C SER A 41 2.66 -8.17 7.58
N VAL A 42 3.24 -8.93 6.66
CA VAL A 42 4.57 -8.66 6.10
C VAL A 42 4.59 -7.31 5.38
N ASN A 43 3.54 -7.00 4.62
CA ASN A 43 3.43 -5.69 3.96
C ASN A 43 3.40 -4.53 4.96
N LEU A 44 2.67 -4.65 6.07
CA LEU A 44 2.66 -3.62 7.12
C LEU A 44 4.06 -3.40 7.71
N LEU A 45 4.80 -4.48 7.97
CA LEU A 45 6.17 -4.39 8.49
C LEU A 45 7.11 -3.69 7.52
N VAL A 46 7.02 -4.01 6.22
CA VAL A 46 7.83 -3.37 5.17
C VAL A 46 7.44 -1.90 4.99
N PHE A 47 6.18 -1.56 5.25
CA PHE A 47 5.69 -0.19 5.13
C PHE A 47 6.30 0.77 6.17
N ILE A 48 6.69 0.30 7.35
CA ILE A 48 7.27 1.15 8.41
C ILE A 48 8.56 1.86 7.95
N PRO A 49 9.63 1.16 7.51
CA PRO A 49 10.85 1.82 7.05
C PRO A 49 10.61 2.63 5.77
N MET A 50 9.71 2.17 4.88
CA MET A 50 9.35 2.88 3.65
C MET A 50 8.67 4.23 3.94
N ALA A 51 7.68 4.24 4.83
CA ALA A 51 6.97 5.44 5.25
C ALA A 51 7.90 6.40 6.00
N THR A 52 8.82 5.87 6.81
CA THR A 52 9.82 6.67 7.51
C THR A 52 10.77 7.37 6.53
N ALA A 53 11.30 6.63 5.55
CA ALA A 53 12.16 7.19 4.50
C ALA A 53 11.43 8.23 3.65
N ALA A 54 10.17 7.96 3.29
CA ALA A 54 9.31 8.90 2.57
C ALA A 54 9.10 10.19 3.38
N LEU A 55 8.75 10.07 4.67
CA LEU A 55 8.53 11.21 5.56
C LEU A 55 9.77 12.09 5.68
N ILE A 56 10.96 11.49 5.90
CA ILE A 56 12.23 12.22 5.98
C ILE A 56 12.50 12.97 4.67
N THR A 57 12.29 12.32 3.53
CA THR A 57 12.53 12.91 2.21
C THR A 57 11.58 14.07 1.93
N HIS A 58 10.27 13.90 2.20
CA HIS A 58 9.29 14.97 2.05
C HIS A 58 9.52 16.13 3.01
N TYR A 59 9.96 15.86 4.23
CA TYR A 59 10.36 16.87 5.20
C TYR A 59 11.54 17.71 4.69
N LYS A 60 12.61 17.05 4.21
CA LYS A 60 13.79 17.73 3.65
C LYS A 60 13.46 18.59 2.43
N ASN A 61 12.49 18.17 1.62
CA ASN A 61 12.08 18.89 0.43
C ASN A 61 11.07 20.02 0.71
N ASN A 62 10.76 20.34 1.98
CA ASN A 62 9.75 21.34 2.38
C ASN A 62 8.35 21.11 1.79
N ASN A 63 8.03 19.86 1.42
CA ASN A 63 6.75 19.49 0.80
C ASN A 63 5.65 19.17 1.84
N LEU A 64 5.86 19.53 3.11
CA LEU A 64 4.96 19.17 4.20
C LEU A 64 4.14 20.37 4.65
N ILE A 65 2.85 20.35 4.31
CA ILE A 65 1.88 21.34 4.79
C ILE A 65 1.30 20.84 6.11
N PHE A 66 1.91 21.23 7.23
CA PHE A 66 1.55 20.76 8.58
C PHE A 66 0.06 20.90 8.93
N LYS A 67 -0.58 21.98 8.45
CA LYS A 67 -2.03 22.21 8.66
C LYS A 67 -2.88 21.08 8.07
N ILE A 68 -2.50 20.55 6.92
CA ILE A 68 -3.19 19.44 6.24
C ILE A 68 -2.88 18.12 6.96
N ILE A 69 -1.61 17.90 7.30
CA ILE A 69 -1.14 16.68 7.98
C ILE A 69 -1.89 16.47 9.30
N ILE A 70 -2.00 17.51 10.13
CA ILE A 70 -2.69 17.43 11.43
C ILE A 70 -4.15 17.05 11.27
N SER A 71 -4.82 17.52 10.20
CA SER A 71 -6.20 17.15 9.93
C SER A 71 -6.35 15.72 9.37
N LEU A 72 -5.34 15.21 8.65
CA LEU A 72 -5.35 13.85 8.10
C LEU A 72 -4.98 12.77 9.12
N ILE A 73 -4.09 13.06 10.06
CA ILE A 73 -3.63 12.11 11.09
C ILE A 73 -4.79 11.37 11.78
N PRO A 74 -5.79 12.04 12.37
CA PRO A 74 -6.86 11.34 13.09
C PRO A 74 -7.69 10.46 12.15
N GLY A 75 -7.96 10.91 10.92
CA GLY A 75 -8.68 10.13 9.92
C GLY A 75 -7.90 8.88 9.49
N GLY A 76 -6.59 9.01 9.28
CA GLY A 76 -5.71 7.89 8.95
C GLY A 76 -5.57 6.88 10.09
N ILE A 77 -5.41 7.34 11.33
CA ILE A 77 -5.36 6.47 12.52
C ILE A 77 -6.69 5.72 12.67
N MET A 78 -7.81 6.43 12.66
CA MET A 78 -9.12 5.82 12.87
C MET A 78 -9.47 4.85 11.74
N GLY A 79 -9.22 5.23 10.48
CA GLY A 79 -9.43 4.36 9.32
C GLY A 79 -8.54 3.12 9.31
N SER A 80 -7.25 3.26 9.66
CA SER A 80 -6.33 2.12 9.72
C SER A 80 -6.68 1.14 10.83
N ILE A 81 -7.05 1.63 12.02
CA ILE A 81 -7.48 0.78 13.14
C ILE A 81 -8.77 0.03 12.79
N LEU A 82 -9.78 0.72 12.27
CA LEU A 82 -11.06 0.10 11.87
C LEU A 82 -10.84 -0.93 10.76
N GLY A 83 -10.05 -0.58 9.74
CA GLY A 83 -9.72 -1.48 8.64
C GLY A 83 -8.96 -2.72 9.11
N ALA A 84 -7.96 -2.55 9.98
CA ALA A 84 -7.20 -3.66 10.56
C ALA A 84 -8.09 -4.56 11.43
N TYR A 85 -8.97 -3.97 12.25
CA TYR A 85 -9.90 -4.73 13.08
C TYR A 85 -10.80 -5.61 12.20
N ILE A 86 -11.46 -5.03 11.20
CA ILE A 86 -12.31 -5.78 10.25
C ILE A 86 -11.51 -6.87 9.55
N ALA A 87 -10.27 -6.59 9.13
CA ALA A 87 -9.40 -7.54 8.43
C ALA A 87 -9.06 -8.79 9.26
N ILE A 88 -8.96 -8.67 10.58
CA ILE A 88 -8.64 -9.80 11.48
C ILE A 88 -9.82 -10.79 11.59
N TRP A 89 -11.07 -10.30 11.49
CA TRP A 89 -12.27 -11.14 11.59
C TRP A 89 -12.64 -11.84 10.28
N LEU A 90 -12.04 -11.46 9.17
CA LEU A 90 -12.28 -12.06 7.85
C LEU A 90 -11.39 -13.28 7.65
N SER A 91 -11.88 -14.30 6.94
CA SER A 91 -11.03 -15.44 6.57
C SER A 91 -10.06 -15.09 5.44
N SER A 92 -8.90 -15.78 5.37
CA SER A 92 -7.88 -15.62 4.30
C SER A 92 -8.50 -15.58 2.91
N MET A 93 -9.48 -16.45 2.63
CA MET A 93 -10.09 -16.57 1.31
C MET A 93 -10.96 -15.36 0.96
N ILE A 94 -11.74 -14.86 1.92
CA ILE A 94 -12.58 -13.67 1.72
C ILE A 94 -11.68 -12.44 1.55
N LEU A 95 -10.67 -12.30 2.40
CA LEU A 95 -9.73 -11.19 2.35
C LEU A 95 -8.97 -11.16 1.01
N LYS A 96 -8.55 -12.34 0.51
CA LYS A 96 -7.91 -12.48 -0.81
C LYS A 96 -8.85 -12.07 -1.94
N ARG A 97 -10.11 -12.50 -1.92
CA ARG A 97 -11.11 -12.11 -2.94
C ARG A 97 -11.38 -10.62 -2.92
N MET A 98 -11.58 -10.01 -1.74
CA MET A 98 -11.79 -8.57 -1.62
C MET A 98 -10.59 -7.78 -2.13
N PHE A 99 -9.37 -8.21 -1.78
CA PHE A 99 -8.15 -7.56 -2.27
C PHE A 99 -8.01 -7.68 -3.80
N ALA A 100 -8.32 -8.84 -4.37
CA ALA A 100 -8.31 -9.03 -5.82
C ALA A 100 -9.33 -8.13 -6.54
N VAL A 101 -10.56 -8.03 -6.02
CA VAL A 101 -11.58 -7.11 -6.56
C VAL A 101 -11.13 -5.67 -6.45
N PHE A 102 -10.56 -5.27 -5.30
CA PHE A 102 -9.99 -3.94 -5.10
C PHE A 102 -8.90 -3.60 -6.12
N LEU A 103 -7.97 -4.52 -6.37
CA LEU A 103 -6.92 -4.34 -7.38
C LEU A 103 -7.49 -4.19 -8.79
N ILE A 104 -8.49 -4.98 -9.17
CA ILE A 104 -9.15 -4.87 -10.48
C ILE A 104 -9.85 -3.51 -10.61
N LEU A 105 -10.60 -3.09 -9.58
CA LEU A 105 -11.27 -1.80 -9.56
C LEU A 105 -10.27 -0.64 -9.68
N MET A 106 -9.17 -0.69 -8.92
CA MET A 106 -8.11 0.31 -9.02
C MET A 106 -7.44 0.32 -10.40
N GLY A 107 -7.17 -0.86 -10.97
CA GLY A 107 -6.63 -0.97 -12.34
C GLY A 107 -7.56 -0.36 -13.39
N ILE A 108 -8.86 -0.62 -13.29
CA ILE A 108 -9.88 -0.03 -14.17
C ILE A 108 -9.95 1.49 -13.96
N TYR A 109 -9.99 1.94 -12.71
CA TYR A 109 -10.04 3.35 -12.36
C TYR A 109 -8.84 4.11 -12.95
N GLU A 110 -7.61 3.62 -12.77
CA GLU A 110 -6.39 4.20 -13.33
C GLU A 110 -6.43 4.29 -14.85
N ILE A 111 -6.90 3.24 -15.55
CA ILE A 111 -7.02 3.24 -17.01
C ILE A 111 -8.04 4.26 -17.50
N LEU A 112 -9.19 4.36 -16.83
CA LEU A 112 -10.26 5.30 -17.19
C LEU A 112 -9.89 6.74 -16.85
N TYR A 113 -9.27 6.98 -15.70
CA TYR A 113 -8.90 8.32 -15.22
C TYR A 113 -7.71 8.91 -15.98
N LYS A 114 -6.79 8.07 -16.47
CA LYS A 114 -5.71 8.47 -17.39
C LYS A 114 -6.22 9.10 -18.70
N LYS A 115 -7.53 9.04 -18.97
CA LYS A 115 -8.18 9.69 -20.12
C LYS A 115 -8.67 11.12 -19.84
N SER A 116 -8.57 11.64 -18.62
CA SER A 116 -9.06 12.98 -18.25
C SER A 116 -7.95 13.93 -17.77
N GLY A 117 -7.38 14.71 -18.70
CA GLY A 117 -6.72 16.00 -18.45
C GLY A 117 -5.23 15.95 -18.09
N LYS A 118 -4.29 16.16 -19.03
CA LYS A 118 -3.75 17.48 -19.43
C LYS A 118 -3.57 18.50 -18.27
N LYS A 119 -2.29 18.71 -17.90
CA LYS A 119 -1.60 19.98 -17.56
C LYS A 119 -2.35 20.95 -16.62
N HIS A 120 -1.87 21.11 -15.38
CA HIS A 120 -1.80 22.41 -14.69
C HIS A 120 -0.72 22.37 -13.58
N TRP A 121 0.35 23.14 -13.84
CA TRP A 121 1.40 23.72 -12.98
C TRP A 121 2.12 22.84 -11.94
#